data_AF-A0A2E0M353-F1
#
_entry.id   AF-A0A2E0M353-F1
#
_cell.length_a   1.000
_cell.length_b   1.000
_cell.length_c   1.000
_cell.angle_alpha   90.00
_cell.angle_beta   90.00
_cell.angle_gamma   90.00
#
_symmetry.space_group_name_H-M   'P 1'
#
loop_
_entity.id
_entity.type
_entity.pdbx_description
1 polymer ?
#
loop_
_entity_poly.entity_id
_entity_poly.type
_entity_poly.pdbx_seq_one_letter_code
_entity_poly.pdbx_strand_id
1 'polypeptide(L)'
;MAKQSLNLGTVANDNTGDTLRGGGDKINDNFNEVYSAIGNGTNLQLSVTNPAVGQVLRYNGSSFLPSDLTTLTSALDVNGNSIISSSNGNITIAPNGTGDVYISAGGITTTFDGATGIINAPTQIGYKNEFASLGVAPAASSYGGFFFTVDGDDNPYVNINITTGGVGDVRAKLISEYSSVDLLADVDTTTVAPTNNQVLKWDSTASKWKPGDDAAGVSSVNLFATITGDTGSTTANSQTDTLTIAGGTNITTSVTGDTLTVDFSGTLTTTFSALTDTDVGTLVQGDSLFYNGTNWIPTKSPLTWWEVNASGSSDYTIAGPGFATATADPTLYVMRGFTYAFDNTIQASAHPFRIQSSQGLSGTPYTDGQTGSGTAVLYWTVPMDAPNTLYYQCTLHAAMQGTINVIG
;
A
#
# COMPACT_ATOMS: atom_id res chain seq x y z
N MET A 1 -107.42 10.45 -22.60
CA MET A 1 -108.65 10.80 -23.35
C MET A 1 -108.91 12.29 -23.17
N ALA A 2 -109.76 12.92 -23.98
CA ALA A 2 -110.10 14.33 -23.73
C ALA A 2 -111.07 14.40 -22.55
N LYS A 3 -110.90 15.38 -21.65
CA LYS A 3 -111.82 15.62 -20.52
C LYS A 3 -113.25 15.66 -21.03
N GLN A 4 -114.09 14.77 -20.53
CA GLN A 4 -115.51 14.79 -20.80
C GLN A 4 -116.23 15.62 -19.73
N SER A 5 -117.17 16.48 -20.13
CA SER A 5 -117.91 17.34 -19.18
C SER A 5 -119.39 16.95 -19.15
N LEU A 6 -119.97 16.98 -17.95
CA LEU A 6 -121.40 16.84 -17.75
C LEU A 6 -122.13 17.99 -18.44
N ASN A 7 -123.09 17.67 -19.30
CA ASN A 7 -124.05 18.63 -19.82
C ASN A 7 -125.25 18.68 -18.87
N LEU A 8 -125.48 19.83 -18.22
CA LEU A 8 -126.53 19.99 -17.21
C LEU A 8 -127.90 20.37 -17.81
N GLY A 9 -127.99 20.53 -19.13
CA GLY A 9 -129.16 21.10 -19.79
C GLY A 9 -129.22 22.62 -19.66
N THR A 10 -130.25 23.23 -20.23
CA THR A 10 -130.42 24.70 -20.26
C THR A 10 -131.21 25.17 -19.03
N VAL A 11 -132.22 24.40 -18.62
CA VAL A 11 -133.00 24.58 -17.38
C VAL A 11 -133.33 23.22 -16.74
N ALA A 12 -133.79 23.22 -15.49
CA ALA A 12 -134.11 21.99 -14.78
C ALA A 12 -135.20 21.16 -15.49
N ASN A 13 -134.93 19.87 -15.70
CA ASN A 13 -135.84 18.88 -16.29
C ASN A 13 -136.29 19.17 -17.74
N ASP A 14 -135.47 19.85 -18.55
CA ASP A 14 -135.78 20.18 -19.95
C ASP A 14 -135.43 19.09 -20.98
N ASN A 15 -134.93 17.94 -20.52
CA ASN A 15 -134.47 16.81 -21.34
C ASN A 15 -133.33 17.14 -22.35
N THR A 16 -132.62 18.26 -22.19
CA THR A 16 -131.46 18.64 -23.03
C THR A 16 -130.10 18.35 -22.37
N GLY A 17 -130.10 18.01 -21.08
CA GLY A 17 -128.92 17.57 -20.34
C GLY A 17 -128.57 16.10 -20.56
N ASP A 18 -127.42 15.68 -20.02
CA ASP A 18 -127.03 14.28 -20.02
C ASP A 18 -128.02 13.44 -19.21
N THR A 19 -128.32 12.23 -19.71
CA THR A 19 -128.96 11.22 -18.87
C THR A 19 -128.00 10.79 -17.76
N LEU A 20 -128.51 10.27 -16.63
CA LEU A 20 -127.66 9.71 -15.57
C LEU A 20 -126.65 8.68 -16.11
N ARG A 21 -127.03 7.91 -17.15
CA ARG A 21 -126.13 6.97 -17.82
C ARG A 21 -125.04 7.69 -18.62
N GLY A 22 -125.41 8.60 -19.51
CA GLY A 22 -124.45 9.34 -20.33
C GLY A 22 -123.51 10.21 -19.49
N GLY A 23 -124.00 10.82 -18.41
CA GLY A 23 -123.16 11.55 -17.45
C GLY A 23 -122.29 10.63 -16.60
N GLY A 24 -122.82 9.48 -16.17
CA GLY A 24 -122.08 8.45 -15.44
C GLY A 24 -120.92 7.87 -16.23
N ASP A 25 -121.12 7.60 -17.52
CA ASP A 25 -120.06 7.15 -18.44
C ASP A 25 -118.94 8.20 -18.53
N LYS A 26 -119.30 9.48 -18.68
CA LYS A 26 -118.31 10.58 -18.69
C LYS A 26 -117.51 10.72 -17.41
N ILE A 27 -118.17 10.51 -16.28
CA ILE A 27 -117.52 10.54 -14.96
C ILE A 27 -116.55 9.36 -14.83
N ASN A 28 -117.00 8.14 -15.18
CA ASN A 28 -116.18 6.93 -15.12
C ASN A 28 -114.98 7.03 -16.07
N ASP A 29 -115.18 7.50 -17.28
CA ASP A 29 -114.12 7.73 -18.28
C ASP A 29 -113.02 8.65 -17.74
N ASN A 30 -113.40 9.80 -17.17
CA ASN A 30 -112.45 10.73 -16.57
C ASN A 30 -111.71 10.12 -15.36
N PHE A 31 -112.40 9.39 -14.47
CA PHE A 31 -111.75 8.76 -13.32
C PHE A 31 -110.85 7.60 -13.75
N ASN A 32 -111.29 6.76 -14.68
CA ASN A 32 -110.48 5.67 -15.23
C ASN A 32 -109.20 6.20 -15.88
N GLU A 33 -109.26 7.35 -16.58
CA GLU A 33 -108.07 8.03 -17.08
C GLU A 33 -107.11 8.40 -15.95
N VAL A 34 -107.61 9.05 -14.89
CA VAL A 34 -106.76 9.48 -13.76
C VAL A 34 -106.14 8.28 -13.03
N TYR A 35 -106.94 7.27 -12.69
CA TYR A 35 -106.46 6.08 -11.98
C TYR A 35 -105.54 5.20 -12.81
N SER A 36 -105.64 5.25 -14.14
CA SER A 36 -104.71 4.55 -15.03
C SER A 36 -103.43 5.35 -15.28
N ALA A 37 -103.52 6.68 -15.39
CA ALA A 37 -102.38 7.53 -15.74
C ALA A 37 -101.40 7.78 -14.58
N ILE A 38 -101.91 7.98 -13.36
CA ILE A 38 -101.10 8.27 -12.16
C ILE A 38 -101.33 7.24 -11.04
N GLY A 39 -101.89 6.09 -11.40
CA GLY A 39 -102.21 5.00 -10.49
C GLY A 39 -101.98 3.65 -11.15
N ASN A 40 -102.64 2.62 -10.63
CA ASN A 40 -102.58 1.25 -11.17
C ASN A 40 -103.94 0.73 -11.66
N GLY A 41 -104.87 1.64 -11.98
CA GLY A 41 -106.24 1.32 -12.34
C GLY A 41 -107.20 1.14 -11.16
N THR A 42 -106.69 1.04 -9.92
CA THR A 42 -107.53 0.91 -8.70
C THR A 42 -107.17 1.96 -7.64
N ASN A 43 -105.88 2.25 -7.46
CA ASN A 43 -105.37 3.22 -6.49
C ASN A 43 -104.50 4.26 -7.19
N LEU A 44 -104.55 5.51 -6.72
CA LEU A 44 -103.54 6.51 -7.08
C LEU A 44 -102.19 6.09 -6.49
N GLN A 45 -101.14 6.16 -7.31
CA GLN A 45 -99.77 5.83 -6.92
C GLN A 45 -98.91 7.09 -6.76
N LEU A 46 -99.55 8.25 -6.62
CA LEU A 46 -98.94 9.54 -6.37
C LEU A 46 -99.43 10.07 -5.02
N SER A 47 -98.52 10.19 -4.05
CA SER A 47 -98.79 10.85 -2.78
C SER A 47 -98.05 12.18 -2.74
N VAL A 48 -98.76 13.24 -2.34
CA VAL A 48 -98.21 14.58 -2.05
C VAL A 48 -98.51 14.99 -0.61
N THR A 49 -98.74 14.01 0.26
CA THR A 49 -99.11 14.26 1.66
C THR A 49 -97.87 14.65 2.45
N ASN A 50 -97.90 15.82 3.10
CA ASN A 50 -96.86 16.32 4.04
C ASN A 50 -95.40 16.28 3.52
N PRO A 51 -95.07 16.85 2.36
CA PRO A 51 -93.68 16.94 1.93
C PRO A 51 -92.87 17.86 2.86
N ALA A 52 -91.65 17.44 3.21
CA ALA A 52 -90.69 18.34 3.86
C ALA A 52 -89.99 19.24 2.83
N VAL A 53 -89.50 20.40 3.27
CA VAL A 53 -88.73 21.33 2.42
C VAL A 53 -87.50 20.60 1.87
N GLY A 54 -87.34 20.60 0.54
CA GLY A 54 -86.22 19.96 -0.16
C GLY A 54 -86.48 18.52 -0.61
N GLN A 55 -87.62 17.92 -0.27
CA GLN A 55 -87.99 16.59 -0.77
C GLN A 55 -88.47 16.63 -2.22
N VAL A 56 -88.22 15.53 -2.93
CA VAL A 56 -88.67 15.29 -4.31
C VAL A 56 -89.64 14.11 -4.35
N LEU A 57 -90.46 14.04 -5.39
CA LEU A 57 -91.26 12.83 -5.64
C LEU A 57 -90.36 11.71 -6.16
N ARG A 58 -90.08 10.72 -5.32
CA ARG A 58 -89.28 9.54 -5.68
C ARG A 58 -90.18 8.34 -5.86
N TYR A 59 -89.94 7.61 -6.94
CA TYR A 59 -90.49 6.28 -7.11
C TYR A 59 -89.75 5.32 -6.18
N ASN A 60 -90.46 4.68 -5.24
CA ASN A 60 -89.87 3.73 -4.29
C ASN A 60 -89.93 2.27 -4.76
N GLY A 61 -90.28 2.03 -6.03
CA GLY A 61 -90.56 0.70 -6.57
C GLY A 61 -92.05 0.31 -6.57
N SER A 62 -92.93 1.14 -5.98
CA SER A 62 -94.38 0.88 -5.94
C SER A 62 -95.26 2.14 -6.12
N SER A 63 -94.80 3.30 -5.66
CA SER A 63 -95.50 4.59 -5.79
C SER A 63 -94.52 5.76 -5.79
N PHE A 64 -94.97 6.94 -6.22
CA PHE A 64 -94.30 8.22 -6.08
C PHE A 64 -94.72 8.89 -4.77
N LEU A 65 -93.75 9.19 -3.92
CA LEU A 65 -93.93 9.84 -2.62
C LEU A 65 -92.82 10.86 -2.36
N PRO A 66 -93.05 11.89 -1.52
CA PRO A 66 -92.01 12.81 -1.11
C PRO A 66 -90.92 12.07 -0.34
N SER A 67 -89.67 12.23 -0.76
CA SER A 67 -88.52 11.60 -0.13
C SER A 67 -87.26 12.43 -0.38
N ASP A 68 -86.26 12.23 0.46
CA ASP A 68 -84.96 12.88 0.31
C ASP A 68 -84.25 12.35 -0.94
N LEU A 69 -83.52 13.20 -1.65
CA LEU A 69 -82.68 12.76 -2.76
C LEU A 69 -81.36 12.22 -2.21
N THR A 70 -81.19 10.89 -2.18
CA THR A 70 -80.04 10.21 -1.56
C THR A 70 -79.09 9.56 -2.56
N THR A 71 -79.32 9.76 -3.85
CA THR A 71 -78.57 9.12 -4.95
C THR A 71 -78.11 10.18 -5.93
N LEU A 72 -76.81 10.21 -6.23
CA LEU A 72 -76.29 10.93 -7.39
C LEU A 72 -76.55 10.08 -8.63
N THR A 73 -77.30 10.63 -9.59
CA THR A 73 -77.75 9.90 -10.78
C THR A 73 -76.76 9.97 -11.96
N SER A 74 -75.65 10.69 -11.81
CA SER A 74 -74.52 10.79 -12.74
C SER A 74 -73.19 10.88 -11.98
N ALA A 75 -72.04 10.76 -12.67
CA ALA A 75 -70.77 11.23 -12.09
C ALA A 75 -70.94 12.71 -11.70
N LEU A 76 -70.54 13.07 -10.49
CA LEU A 76 -70.64 14.43 -9.98
C LEU A 76 -69.79 15.36 -10.84
N ASP A 77 -70.41 16.28 -11.57
CA ASP A 77 -69.74 17.35 -12.32
C ASP A 77 -69.93 18.68 -11.58
N VAL A 78 -68.86 19.23 -11.01
CA VAL A 78 -68.90 20.42 -10.15
C VAL A 78 -68.60 21.70 -10.93
N ASN A 79 -68.97 21.81 -12.21
CA ASN A 79 -68.63 22.91 -13.12
C ASN A 79 -69.08 24.31 -12.62
N GLY A 80 -68.30 24.86 -11.68
CA GLY A 80 -68.63 26.00 -10.83
C GLY A 80 -68.00 25.97 -9.42
N ASN A 81 -67.29 24.89 -9.04
CA ASN A 81 -66.63 24.60 -7.76
C ASN A 81 -67.64 24.20 -6.65
N SER A 82 -67.48 24.53 -5.37
CA SER A 82 -66.64 23.79 -4.43
C SER A 82 -67.48 22.74 -3.68
N ILE A 83 -66.82 21.69 -3.18
CA ILE A 83 -67.40 20.77 -2.18
C ILE A 83 -66.99 21.30 -0.79
N ILE A 84 -67.92 21.94 -0.06
CA ILE A 84 -67.63 22.65 1.20
C ILE A 84 -68.56 22.16 2.31
N SER A 85 -68.01 22.04 3.52
CA SER A 85 -68.77 21.96 4.77
C SER A 85 -68.83 23.31 5.45
N SER A 86 -70.01 23.93 5.49
CA SER A 86 -70.22 25.29 6.02
C SER A 86 -70.47 25.34 7.53
N SER A 87 -70.49 24.20 8.21
CA SER A 87 -70.84 24.06 9.63
C SER A 87 -69.82 23.27 10.44
N ASN A 88 -68.55 23.28 10.02
CA ASN A 88 -67.42 22.57 10.65
C ASN A 88 -67.58 21.03 10.70
N GLY A 89 -68.50 20.45 9.91
CA GLY A 89 -68.59 19.00 9.74
C GLY A 89 -67.51 18.46 8.81
N ASN A 90 -67.13 17.19 8.97
CA ASN A 90 -66.20 16.53 8.06
C ASN A 90 -66.90 16.18 6.73
N ILE A 91 -66.20 16.36 5.61
CA ILE A 91 -66.60 15.79 4.31
C ILE A 91 -65.87 14.46 4.16
N THR A 92 -66.56 13.36 4.45
CA THR A 92 -65.99 12.02 4.31
C THR A 92 -66.03 11.58 2.85
N ILE A 93 -64.86 11.41 2.22
CA ILE A 93 -64.71 10.75 0.92
C ILE A 93 -64.23 9.33 1.19
N ALA A 94 -65.17 8.40 1.31
CA ALA A 94 -64.87 7.01 1.65
C ALA A 94 -65.37 6.07 0.54
N PRO A 95 -64.47 5.45 -0.23
CA PRO A 95 -64.83 4.35 -1.12
C PRO A 95 -65.30 3.15 -0.29
N ASN A 96 -66.08 2.25 -0.90
CA ASN A 96 -66.48 1.03 -0.23
C ASN A 96 -65.30 0.03 -0.17
N GLY A 97 -65.12 -0.64 0.97
CA GLY A 97 -64.09 -1.67 1.14
C GLY A 97 -62.67 -1.10 1.01
N THR A 98 -61.85 -1.72 0.16
CA THR A 98 -60.47 -1.34 -0.13
C THR A 98 -60.33 -0.47 -1.38
N GLY A 99 -61.41 0.19 -1.81
CA GLY A 99 -61.36 1.07 -2.97
C GLY A 99 -60.43 2.25 -2.72
N ASP A 100 -59.93 2.85 -3.80
CA ASP A 100 -59.01 3.99 -3.74
C ASP A 100 -59.77 5.32 -3.85
N VAL A 101 -59.15 6.38 -3.34
CA VAL A 101 -59.53 7.76 -3.70
C VAL A 101 -58.49 8.31 -4.67
N TYR A 102 -58.95 8.72 -5.85
CA TYR A 102 -58.10 9.33 -6.87
C TYR A 102 -58.32 10.85 -6.91
N ILE A 103 -57.23 11.62 -6.85
CA ILE A 103 -57.23 13.07 -7.11
C ILE A 103 -56.42 13.30 -8.37
N SER A 104 -57.11 13.65 -9.45
CA SER A 104 -56.49 13.81 -10.77
C SER A 104 -56.48 15.26 -11.24
N ALA A 105 -55.34 15.73 -11.74
CA ALA A 105 -55.18 17.06 -12.34
C ALA A 105 -54.17 16.99 -13.49
N GLY A 106 -54.49 17.60 -14.64
CA GLY A 106 -53.57 17.69 -15.78
C GLY A 106 -53.08 16.34 -16.34
N GLY A 107 -53.89 15.28 -16.22
CA GLY A 107 -53.51 13.92 -16.64
C GLY A 107 -52.69 13.13 -15.62
N ILE A 108 -52.43 13.69 -14.44
CA ILE A 108 -51.75 13.03 -13.34
C ILE A 108 -52.73 12.66 -12.24
N THR A 109 -52.58 11.48 -11.62
CA THR A 109 -53.45 11.00 -10.54
C THR A 109 -52.64 10.72 -9.29
N THR A 110 -52.97 11.38 -8.18
CA THR A 110 -52.55 10.96 -6.84
C THR A 110 -53.55 9.94 -6.32
N THR A 111 -53.06 8.81 -5.82
CA THR A 111 -53.86 7.71 -5.31
C THR A 111 -53.71 7.62 -3.80
N PHE A 112 -54.83 7.69 -3.08
CA PHE A 112 -54.93 7.28 -1.69
C PHE A 112 -55.41 5.83 -1.69
N ASP A 113 -54.48 4.91 -1.51
CA ASP A 113 -54.72 3.48 -1.64
C ASP A 113 -55.48 2.95 -0.42
N GLY A 114 -56.68 2.41 -0.65
CA GLY A 114 -57.55 1.91 0.42
C GLY A 114 -57.13 0.56 1.00
N ALA A 115 -56.28 -0.19 0.31
CA ALA A 115 -55.75 -1.47 0.76
C ALA A 115 -54.47 -1.32 1.59
N THR A 116 -53.57 -0.42 1.18
CA THR A 116 -52.25 -0.25 1.81
C THR A 116 -52.16 0.97 2.73
N GLY A 117 -53.07 1.94 2.57
CA GLY A 117 -52.99 3.24 3.24
C GLY A 117 -51.88 4.15 2.70
N ILE A 118 -51.21 3.75 1.61
CA ILE A 118 -50.13 4.51 1.00
C ILE A 118 -50.73 5.61 0.13
N ILE A 119 -50.15 6.81 0.22
CA ILE A 119 -50.41 7.88 -0.73
C ILE A 119 -49.37 7.79 -1.84
N ASN A 120 -49.79 7.35 -3.02
CA ASN A 120 -48.96 7.36 -4.21
C ASN A 120 -49.18 8.67 -4.97
N ALA A 121 -48.26 9.62 -4.78
CA ALA A 121 -48.23 10.87 -5.52
C ALA A 121 -47.09 10.82 -6.56
N PRO A 122 -47.38 10.62 -7.85
CA PRO A 122 -46.36 10.59 -8.91
C PRO A 122 -45.74 11.97 -9.21
N THR A 123 -46.12 13.02 -8.44
CA THR A 123 -45.60 14.38 -8.54
C THR A 123 -45.04 14.83 -7.20
N GLN A 124 -44.45 16.03 -7.17
CA GLN A 124 -43.99 16.65 -5.94
C GLN A 124 -45.15 16.97 -5.00
N ILE A 125 -45.02 16.59 -3.73
CA ILE A 125 -45.87 17.07 -2.64
C ILE A 125 -45.10 18.17 -1.91
N GLY A 126 -45.64 19.39 -1.89
CA GLY A 126 -45.16 20.43 -0.98
C GLY A 126 -45.77 20.22 0.40
N TYR A 127 -44.95 19.92 1.41
CA TYR A 127 -45.36 19.86 2.81
C TYR A 127 -44.38 20.67 3.66
N LYS A 128 -44.89 21.50 4.58
CA LYS A 128 -44.05 22.27 5.51
C LYS A 128 -43.80 21.45 6.76
N ASN A 129 -42.57 20.96 6.91
CA ASN A 129 -42.08 20.20 8.06
C ASN A 129 -40.97 20.95 8.82
N GLU A 130 -41.06 22.27 8.85
CA GLU A 130 -40.17 23.14 9.63
C GLU A 130 -40.92 23.66 10.86
N PHE A 131 -40.29 23.54 12.04
CA PHE A 131 -40.87 23.93 13.32
C PHE A 131 -40.02 25.00 14.01
N ALA A 132 -40.65 25.88 14.80
CA ALA A 132 -39.93 26.97 15.48
C ALA A 132 -38.93 26.50 16.55
N SER A 133 -39.07 25.28 17.06
CA SER A 133 -38.13 24.65 18.00
C SER A 133 -38.37 23.15 18.07
N LEU A 134 -37.39 22.40 18.58
CA LEU A 134 -37.55 20.97 18.87
C LEU A 134 -38.74 20.68 19.80
N GLY A 135 -39.02 21.55 20.77
CA GLY A 135 -40.13 21.36 21.71
C GLY A 135 -41.52 21.39 21.05
N VAL A 136 -41.66 22.10 19.94
CA VAL A 136 -42.92 22.24 19.17
C VAL A 136 -43.03 21.20 18.07
N ALA A 137 -41.92 20.60 17.64
CA ALA A 137 -41.92 19.52 16.65
C ALA A 137 -42.66 18.27 17.18
N PRO A 138 -43.20 17.40 16.29
CA PRO A 138 -43.91 16.19 16.70
C PRO A 138 -43.10 15.32 17.66
N ALA A 139 -43.78 14.79 18.68
CA ALA A 139 -43.15 13.94 19.70
C ALA A 139 -42.70 12.61 19.09
N ALA A 140 -41.45 12.21 19.37
CA ALA A 140 -40.87 10.99 18.81
C ALA A 140 -41.68 9.72 19.14
N SER A 141 -42.24 9.65 20.35
CA SER A 141 -43.07 8.52 20.81
C SER A 141 -44.39 8.33 20.08
N SER A 142 -44.86 9.35 19.36
CA SER A 142 -46.15 9.31 18.65
C SER A 142 -46.00 9.37 17.13
N TYR A 143 -44.85 9.83 16.64
CA TYR A 143 -44.60 10.09 15.23
C TYR A 143 -43.26 9.50 14.78
N GLY A 144 -43.09 8.19 14.93
CA GLY A 144 -41.91 7.48 14.43
C GLY A 144 -41.75 7.62 12.90
N GLY A 145 -40.51 7.79 12.43
CA GLY A 145 -40.18 8.03 11.02
C GLY A 145 -40.40 9.46 10.53
N PHE A 146 -40.86 10.37 11.38
CA PHE A 146 -41.16 11.75 10.99
C PHE A 146 -39.88 12.56 10.76
N PHE A 147 -39.66 13.02 9.53
CA PHE A 147 -38.53 13.87 9.13
C PHE A 147 -38.91 15.36 9.17
N PHE A 148 -38.07 16.19 9.78
CA PHE A 148 -38.35 17.61 9.96
C PHE A 148 -37.09 18.46 10.12
N THR A 149 -37.25 19.77 9.99
CA THR A 149 -36.23 20.77 10.33
C THR A 149 -36.72 21.69 11.45
N VAL A 150 -35.78 22.41 12.05
CA VAL A 150 -36.08 23.43 13.05
C VAL A 150 -35.55 24.76 12.54
N ASP A 151 -36.35 25.81 12.64
CA ASP A 151 -35.95 27.16 12.22
C ASP A 151 -34.70 27.61 13.00
N GLY A 152 -33.67 28.03 12.26
CA GLY A 152 -32.37 28.41 12.81
C GLY A 152 -31.46 27.24 13.25
N ASP A 153 -31.80 25.98 12.96
CA ASP A 153 -30.92 24.82 13.16
C ASP A 153 -30.48 24.25 11.81
N ASP A 154 -29.16 24.16 11.60
CA ASP A 154 -28.56 23.66 10.35
C ASP A 154 -28.70 22.14 10.15
N ASN A 155 -29.29 21.44 11.13
CA ASN A 155 -29.40 19.99 11.12
C ASN A 155 -30.85 19.53 10.93
N PRO A 156 -31.12 18.64 9.97
CA PRO A 156 -32.38 17.92 9.91
C PRO A 156 -32.54 16.94 11.08
N TYR A 157 -33.77 16.54 11.34
CA TYR A 157 -34.12 15.59 12.38
C TYR A 157 -35.02 14.48 11.85
N VAL A 158 -34.90 13.30 12.44
CA VAL A 158 -35.84 12.19 12.26
C VAL A 158 -36.24 11.62 13.61
N ASN A 159 -37.54 11.41 13.79
CA ASN A 159 -38.05 10.69 14.95
C ASN A 159 -37.78 9.19 14.79
N ILE A 160 -36.97 8.61 15.68
CA ILE A 160 -36.65 7.19 15.68
C ILE A 160 -36.67 6.63 17.11
N ASN A 161 -36.83 5.31 17.22
CA ASN A 161 -36.62 4.60 18.47
C ASN A 161 -35.26 3.90 18.41
N ILE A 162 -34.35 4.27 19.32
CA ILE A 162 -33.01 3.68 19.42
C ILE A 162 -33.01 2.62 20.51
N THR A 163 -33.09 1.35 20.09
CA THR A 163 -33.05 0.18 20.98
C THR A 163 -31.65 -0.07 21.55
N THR A 164 -30.62 -0.02 20.70
CA THR A 164 -29.23 -0.27 21.10
C THR A 164 -28.62 1.00 21.68
N GLY A 165 -28.24 0.97 22.97
CA GLY A 165 -27.72 2.15 23.69
C GLY A 165 -28.76 2.84 24.59
N GLY A 166 -30.01 2.39 24.60
CA GLY A 166 -31.00 2.71 25.64
C GLY A 166 -31.60 4.12 25.59
N VAL A 167 -31.54 4.81 24.44
CA VAL A 167 -32.00 6.21 24.33
C VAL A 167 -33.51 6.31 24.08
N GLY A 168 -34.16 5.22 23.62
CA GLY A 168 -35.61 5.17 23.41
C GLY A 168 -36.08 6.04 22.24
N ASP A 169 -37.29 6.58 22.35
CA ASP A 169 -37.86 7.49 21.33
C ASP A 169 -37.14 8.85 21.36
N VAL A 170 -36.45 9.18 20.26
CA VAL A 170 -35.66 10.39 20.14
C VAL A 170 -35.93 11.14 18.84
N ARG A 171 -35.72 12.45 18.89
CA ARG A 171 -35.55 13.31 17.71
C ARG A 171 -34.08 13.27 17.32
N ALA A 172 -33.68 12.29 16.52
CA ALA A 172 -32.28 12.09 16.15
C ALA A 172 -31.84 13.17 15.16
N LYS A 173 -30.73 13.82 15.47
CA LYS A 173 -30.07 14.79 14.58
C LYS A 173 -29.39 14.06 13.42
N LEU A 174 -29.57 14.54 12.21
CA LEU A 174 -28.88 14.06 11.02
C LEU A 174 -27.72 15.01 10.66
N ILE A 175 -26.62 14.42 10.19
CA ILE A 175 -25.43 15.16 9.77
C ILE A 175 -25.63 15.66 8.34
N SER A 176 -25.31 16.93 8.09
CA SER A 176 -25.29 17.59 6.79
C SER A 176 -23.87 18.05 6.42
N GLU A 177 -23.69 18.64 5.25
CA GLU A 177 -22.41 19.28 4.85
C GLU A 177 -22.02 20.47 5.74
N TYR A 178 -22.97 21.01 6.52
CA TYR A 178 -22.76 22.11 7.47
C TYR A 178 -22.50 21.62 8.89
N SER A 179 -22.67 20.31 9.14
CA SER A 179 -22.44 19.72 10.46
C SER A 179 -20.94 19.49 10.72
N SER A 180 -20.50 19.75 11.95
CA SER A 180 -19.20 19.26 12.41
C SER A 180 -19.20 17.73 12.49
N VAL A 181 -18.06 17.10 12.15
CA VAL A 181 -17.83 15.67 12.38
C VAL A 181 -17.94 15.28 13.86
N ASP A 182 -17.79 16.25 14.77
CA ASP A 182 -17.96 16.09 16.22
C ASP A 182 -19.38 15.68 16.65
N LEU A 183 -20.38 15.80 15.77
CA LEU A 183 -21.72 15.30 16.05
C LEU A 183 -21.80 13.77 16.12
N LEU A 184 -20.81 13.07 15.55
CA LEU A 184 -20.70 11.63 15.71
C LEU A 184 -20.30 11.31 17.14
N ALA A 185 -21.10 10.49 17.81
CA ALA A 185 -20.94 10.23 19.24
C ALA A 185 -19.59 9.61 19.61
N ASP A 186 -18.85 9.02 18.67
CA ASP A 186 -17.52 8.44 18.86
C ASP A 186 -16.38 9.36 18.39
N VAL A 187 -16.65 10.61 18.05
CA VAL A 187 -15.65 11.62 17.65
C VAL A 187 -15.55 12.70 18.73
N ASP A 188 -14.33 13.18 18.99
CA ASP A 188 -14.03 14.27 19.91
C ASP A 188 -12.91 15.15 19.33
N THR A 189 -13.31 16.25 18.73
CA THR A 189 -12.52 17.33 18.15
C THR A 189 -12.69 18.64 18.92
N THR A 190 -13.47 18.63 20.00
CA THR A 190 -13.80 19.83 20.80
C THR A 190 -13.06 19.87 22.13
N THR A 191 -12.77 18.73 22.76
CA THR A 191 -11.91 18.68 23.97
C THR A 191 -10.50 19.17 23.64
N VAL A 192 -10.00 18.82 22.46
CA VAL A 192 -8.77 19.35 21.87
C VAL A 192 -9.04 19.65 20.40
N ALA A 193 -8.93 20.92 20.02
CA ALA A 193 -9.14 21.34 18.64
C ALA A 193 -8.04 20.79 17.71
N PRO A 194 -8.39 20.31 16.49
CA PRO A 194 -7.41 19.86 15.53
C PRO A 194 -6.45 20.99 15.13
N THR A 195 -5.15 20.67 15.01
CA THR A 195 -4.13 21.54 14.41
C THR A 195 -3.71 21.02 13.03
N ASN A 196 -2.93 21.81 12.29
CA ASN A 196 -2.39 21.40 10.99
C ASN A 196 -1.68 20.04 11.09
N ASN A 197 -1.86 19.20 10.06
CA ASN A 197 -1.25 17.87 9.92
C ASN A 197 -1.73 16.79 10.92
N GLN A 198 -2.85 17.01 11.59
CA GLN A 198 -3.48 15.99 12.43
C GLN A 198 -4.53 15.20 11.65
N VAL A 199 -4.72 13.94 12.07
CA VAL A 199 -5.76 13.02 11.59
C VAL A 199 -6.60 12.54 12.76
N LEU A 200 -7.80 12.02 12.50
CA LEU A 200 -8.59 11.33 13.52
C LEU A 200 -7.93 9.99 13.86
N LYS A 201 -7.54 9.83 15.13
CA LYS A 201 -6.95 8.61 15.68
C LYS A 201 -7.81 8.04 16.78
N TRP A 202 -8.00 6.73 16.76
CA TRP A 202 -8.73 6.03 17.80
C TRP A 202 -7.94 6.03 19.12
N ASP A 203 -8.49 6.68 20.14
CA ASP A 203 -8.03 6.64 21.52
C ASP A 203 -8.85 5.56 22.26
N SER A 204 -8.23 4.40 22.50
CA SER A 204 -8.88 3.27 23.18
C SER A 204 -9.19 3.55 24.66
N THR A 205 -8.50 4.52 25.28
CA THR A 205 -8.76 4.90 26.68
C THR A 205 -10.01 5.76 26.76
N ALA A 206 -10.15 6.72 25.85
CA ALA A 206 -11.35 7.55 25.76
C ALA A 206 -12.52 6.87 25.02
N SER A 207 -12.25 5.82 24.24
CA SER A 207 -13.18 5.22 23.28
C SER A 207 -13.74 6.26 22.30
N LYS A 208 -12.85 7.13 21.78
CA LYS A 208 -13.18 8.21 20.84
C LYS A 208 -12.12 8.33 19.76
N TRP A 209 -12.51 8.81 18.59
CA TRP A 209 -11.64 9.37 17.57
C TRP A 209 -11.27 10.80 17.94
N LYS A 210 -9.98 11.07 18.10
CA LYS A 210 -9.45 12.40 18.46
C LYS A 210 -8.41 12.88 17.47
N PRO A 211 -8.21 14.19 17.30
CA PRO A 211 -7.08 14.73 16.56
C PRO A 211 -5.77 14.22 17.15
N GLY A 212 -4.91 13.69 16.30
CA GLY A 212 -3.55 13.32 16.66
C GLY A 212 -2.62 13.45 15.46
N ASP A 213 -1.37 13.78 15.72
CA ASP A 213 -0.35 13.96 14.69
C ASP A 213 -0.25 12.71 13.82
N ASP A 214 -0.14 12.87 12.51
CA ASP A 214 0.00 11.76 11.56
C ASP A 214 1.39 11.08 11.65
N ALA A 215 1.65 10.40 12.77
CA ALA A 215 2.91 9.73 13.05
C ALA A 215 3.03 8.32 12.45
N ALA A 216 1.99 7.81 11.76
CA ALA A 216 1.90 6.41 11.35
C ALA A 216 2.22 6.24 9.85
N GLY A 217 3.51 6.34 9.52
CA GLY A 217 4.01 5.97 8.19
C GLY A 217 5.53 6.01 8.08
N VAL A 218 6.14 6.96 8.77
CA VAL A 218 7.61 7.14 8.79
C VAL A 218 8.25 6.77 10.13
N SER A 219 7.47 6.72 11.23
CA SER A 219 8.02 6.49 12.57
C SER A 219 8.48 5.07 12.89
N SER A 220 8.16 4.10 12.02
CA SER A 220 8.49 2.68 12.21
C SER A 220 9.40 2.11 11.11
N VAL A 221 9.93 2.94 10.22
CA VAL A 221 10.82 2.48 9.16
C VAL A 221 12.24 2.87 9.53
N ASN A 222 13.07 1.86 9.79
CA ASN A 222 14.50 2.06 9.91
C ASN A 222 15.05 2.53 8.55
N LEU A 223 15.86 3.59 8.52
CA LEU A 223 16.54 4.03 7.28
C LEU A 223 17.37 2.90 6.67
N PHE A 224 17.91 2.02 7.51
CA PHE A 224 18.56 0.77 7.13
C PHE A 224 18.22 -0.32 8.15
N ALA A 225 17.96 -1.55 7.69
CA ALA A 225 17.57 -2.65 8.57
C ALA A 225 18.75 -3.15 9.42
N THR A 226 19.71 -3.83 8.79
CA THR A 226 20.94 -4.31 9.42
C THR A 226 22.09 -4.21 8.42
N ILE A 227 23.22 -3.66 8.85
CA ILE A 227 24.47 -3.65 8.08
C ILE A 227 25.50 -4.49 8.85
N THR A 228 26.15 -5.42 8.17
CA THR A 228 27.18 -6.31 8.71
C THR A 228 28.53 -5.99 8.11
N GLY A 229 29.57 -5.89 8.93
CA GLY A 229 30.96 -5.84 8.47
C GLY A 229 31.65 -7.20 8.60
N ASP A 230 32.92 -7.28 8.20
CA ASP A 230 33.76 -8.47 8.41
C ASP A 230 33.85 -8.86 9.89
N THR A 231 33.74 -7.86 10.78
CA THR A 231 33.50 -8.04 12.21
C THR A 231 32.38 -7.09 12.66
N GLY A 232 31.42 -7.61 13.43
CA GLY A 232 30.32 -6.82 13.99
C GLY A 232 29.16 -6.49 13.02
N SER A 233 28.11 -5.91 13.58
CA SER A 233 26.93 -5.43 12.85
C SER A 233 26.29 -4.25 13.55
N THR A 234 25.45 -3.50 12.83
CA THR A 234 24.63 -2.42 13.39
C THR A 234 23.25 -2.39 12.74
N THR A 235 22.27 -1.84 13.43
CA THR A 235 20.90 -1.59 12.97
C THR A 235 20.55 -0.16 13.31
N ALA A 236 19.70 0.51 12.52
CA ALA A 236 19.30 1.87 12.84
C ALA A 236 18.64 1.91 14.24
N ASN A 237 19.15 2.74 15.14
CA ASN A 237 18.66 2.87 16.51
C ASN A 237 17.68 4.04 16.70
N SER A 238 17.50 4.86 15.66
CA SER A 238 16.57 5.99 15.63
C SER A 238 16.16 6.31 14.18
N GLN A 239 15.14 7.14 14.03
CA GLN A 239 14.63 7.57 12.73
C GLN A 239 15.57 8.53 11.99
N THR A 240 16.56 9.12 12.68
CA THR A 240 17.56 10.01 12.09
C THR A 240 18.97 9.46 12.29
N ASP A 241 19.08 8.13 12.41
CA ASP A 241 20.36 7.49 12.67
C ASP A 241 21.33 7.68 11.50
N THR A 242 22.62 7.82 11.82
CA THR A 242 23.68 8.09 10.84
C THR A 242 24.64 6.90 10.78
N LEU A 243 24.66 6.20 9.65
CA LEU A 243 25.69 5.19 9.37
C LEU A 243 26.98 5.87 8.91
N THR A 244 28.02 5.82 9.73
CA THR A 244 29.35 6.33 9.37
C THR A 244 30.19 5.23 8.75
N ILE A 245 30.67 5.43 7.51
CA ILE A 245 31.64 4.56 6.86
C ILE A 245 33.03 5.20 7.01
N ALA A 246 33.73 4.85 8.08
CA ALA A 246 35.04 5.39 8.40
C ALA A 246 36.16 4.65 7.63
N GLY A 247 37.10 5.40 7.06
CA GLY A 247 38.32 4.83 6.51
C GLY A 247 39.22 4.25 7.61
N GLY A 248 39.68 3.02 7.41
CA GLY A 248 40.72 2.41 8.24
C GLY A 248 42.12 2.91 7.89
N THR A 249 43.16 2.20 8.33
CA THR A 249 44.55 2.50 7.94
C THR A 249 44.69 2.48 6.43
N ASN A 250 45.25 3.56 5.85
CA ASN A 250 45.46 3.72 4.41
C ASN A 250 44.19 3.70 3.55
N ILE A 251 43.01 3.90 4.14
CA ILE A 251 41.75 4.02 3.43
C ILE A 251 41.14 5.38 3.75
N THR A 252 40.76 6.13 2.72
CA THR A 252 39.97 7.36 2.85
C THR A 252 38.58 7.14 2.29
N THR A 253 37.57 7.67 2.97
CA THR A 253 36.18 7.64 2.51
C THR A 253 35.68 9.06 2.28
N SER A 254 34.94 9.29 1.21
CA SER A 254 34.33 10.59 0.91
C SER A 254 32.95 10.43 0.27
N VAL A 255 32.08 11.41 0.48
CA VAL A 255 30.73 11.44 -0.12
C VAL A 255 30.58 12.76 -0.88
N THR A 256 30.24 12.68 -2.16
CA THR A 256 29.88 13.83 -3.00
C THR A 256 28.55 13.55 -3.70
N GLY A 257 27.51 14.31 -3.37
CA GLY A 257 26.14 13.96 -3.75
C GLY A 257 25.75 12.60 -3.14
N ASP A 258 25.28 11.69 -3.98
CA ASP A 258 24.82 10.36 -3.55
C ASP A 258 25.87 9.24 -3.78
N THR A 259 27.12 9.61 -4.11
CA THR A 259 28.20 8.64 -4.32
C THR A 259 29.16 8.61 -3.13
N LEU A 260 29.29 7.43 -2.52
CA LEU A 260 30.39 7.10 -1.61
C LEU A 260 31.58 6.60 -2.42
N THR A 261 32.74 7.23 -2.22
CA THR A 261 34.03 6.76 -2.73
C THR A 261 34.88 6.25 -1.58
N VAL A 262 35.48 5.07 -1.78
CA VAL A 262 36.43 4.45 -0.86
C VAL A 262 37.74 4.26 -1.61
N ASP A 263 38.75 5.04 -1.23
CA ASP A 263 40.04 5.08 -1.91
C ASP A 263 41.16 4.56 -1.02
N PHE A 264 42.10 3.81 -1.60
CA PHE A 264 43.36 3.52 -0.96
C PHE A 264 44.26 4.77 -0.99
N SER A 265 44.60 5.28 0.18
CA SER A 265 45.46 6.45 0.39
C SER A 265 46.86 6.09 0.89
N GLY A 266 47.15 4.79 1.02
CA GLY A 266 48.47 4.32 1.40
C GLY A 266 49.51 4.45 0.29
N THR A 267 50.78 4.27 0.66
CA THR A 267 51.88 4.18 -0.30
C THR A 267 52.17 2.72 -0.60
N LEU A 268 52.19 2.35 -1.88
CA LEU A 268 52.66 1.04 -2.29
C LEU A 268 54.19 0.98 -2.16
N THR A 269 54.72 -0.16 -1.70
CA THR A 269 56.16 -0.42 -1.71
C THR A 269 56.64 -0.55 -3.15
N THR A 270 57.45 0.40 -3.62
CA THR A 270 57.89 0.47 -5.03
C THR A 270 59.39 0.28 -5.23
N THR A 271 60.15 0.07 -4.16
CA THR A 271 61.59 -0.18 -4.22
C THR A 271 61.95 -1.47 -3.50
N PHE A 272 62.93 -2.20 -4.02
CA PHE A 272 63.45 -3.42 -3.40
C PHE A 272 63.93 -3.19 -1.95
N SER A 273 64.51 -2.03 -1.66
CA SER A 273 64.93 -1.63 -0.30
C SER A 273 63.78 -1.39 0.70
N ALA A 274 62.54 -1.22 0.20
CA ALA A 274 61.37 -1.00 1.05
C ALA A 274 60.63 -2.31 1.39
N LEU A 275 61.11 -3.44 0.87
CA LEU A 275 60.60 -4.76 1.20
C LEU A 275 61.12 -5.17 2.58
N THR A 276 60.21 -5.30 3.53
CA THR A 276 60.53 -5.66 4.93
C THR A 276 60.79 -7.15 5.13
N ASP A 277 60.51 -7.96 4.11
CA ASP A 277 60.69 -9.42 4.07
C ASP A 277 61.97 -9.85 3.31
N THR A 278 62.89 -8.91 3.07
CA THR A 278 64.19 -9.18 2.44
C THR A 278 65.34 -8.84 3.40
N ASP A 279 66.29 -9.77 3.58
CA ASP A 279 67.44 -9.62 4.50
C ASP A 279 68.59 -8.79 3.86
N VAL A 280 68.23 -7.69 3.19
CA VAL A 280 69.16 -6.84 2.41
C VAL A 280 69.49 -5.51 3.11
N GLY A 281 69.19 -5.40 4.40
CA GLY A 281 69.31 -4.17 5.20
C GLY A 281 70.74 -3.63 5.40
N THR A 282 71.75 -4.23 4.78
CA THR A 282 73.18 -3.87 4.93
C THR A 282 73.89 -3.51 3.62
N LEU A 283 73.14 -3.38 2.51
CA LEU A 283 73.71 -3.02 1.21
C LEU A 283 74.38 -1.64 1.23
N VAL A 284 75.59 -1.55 0.66
CA VAL A 284 76.28 -0.28 0.37
C VAL A 284 76.52 -0.13 -1.13
N GLN A 285 76.92 1.07 -1.56
CA GLN A 285 77.23 1.33 -2.97
C GLN A 285 78.32 0.38 -3.48
N GLY A 286 78.01 -0.31 -4.58
CA GLY A 286 78.93 -1.24 -5.24
C GLY A 286 78.75 -2.72 -4.86
N ASP A 287 77.88 -3.03 -3.88
CA ASP A 287 77.57 -4.42 -3.54
C ASP A 287 76.83 -5.13 -4.70
N SER A 288 77.14 -6.41 -4.89
CA SER A 288 76.36 -7.33 -5.71
C SER A 288 75.48 -8.21 -4.83
N LEU A 289 74.43 -8.80 -5.41
CA LEU A 289 73.53 -9.73 -4.73
C LEU A 289 73.59 -11.09 -5.42
N PHE A 290 73.62 -12.17 -4.64
CA PHE A 290 73.40 -13.52 -5.14
C PHE A 290 72.40 -14.26 -4.26
N TYR A 291 71.72 -15.24 -4.83
CA TYR A 291 70.81 -16.12 -4.08
C TYR A 291 71.58 -17.37 -3.66
N ASN A 292 71.62 -17.67 -2.35
CA ASN A 292 72.37 -18.81 -1.81
C ASN A 292 71.53 -20.11 -1.69
N GLY A 293 70.33 -20.12 -2.26
CA GLY A 293 69.37 -21.22 -2.12
C GLY A 293 68.24 -20.95 -1.10
N THR A 294 68.40 -20.00 -0.19
CA THR A 294 67.37 -19.64 0.81
C THR A 294 67.13 -18.14 0.93
N ASN A 295 68.19 -17.32 0.84
CA ASN A 295 68.13 -15.86 0.96
C ASN A 295 68.93 -15.16 -0.14
N TRP A 296 68.59 -13.91 -0.42
CA TRP A 296 69.44 -12.99 -1.18
C TRP A 296 70.52 -12.43 -0.27
N ILE A 297 71.79 -12.69 -0.60
CA ILE A 297 72.95 -12.35 0.22
C ILE A 297 73.77 -11.25 -0.49
N PRO A 298 74.15 -10.17 0.21
CA PRO A 298 75.07 -9.17 -0.32
C PRO A 298 76.50 -9.72 -0.39
N THR A 299 77.21 -9.39 -1.47
CA THR A 299 78.63 -9.68 -1.66
C THR A 299 79.35 -8.45 -2.19
N LYS A 300 80.62 -8.28 -1.80
CA LYS A 300 81.43 -7.08 -2.11
C LYS A 300 82.07 -7.09 -3.50
N SER A 301 81.80 -8.12 -4.31
CA SER A 301 82.29 -8.27 -5.68
C SER A 301 81.26 -9.01 -6.53
N PRO A 302 81.40 -9.01 -7.87
CA PRO A 302 80.73 -10.02 -8.68
C PRO A 302 81.04 -11.42 -8.16
N LEU A 303 80.05 -12.31 -8.21
CA LEU A 303 80.16 -13.70 -7.77
C LEU A 303 79.79 -14.67 -8.88
N THR A 304 80.62 -15.70 -9.04
CA THR A 304 80.29 -16.89 -9.85
C THR A 304 80.06 -18.08 -8.92
N TRP A 305 78.95 -18.78 -9.10
CA TRP A 305 78.62 -19.97 -8.34
C TRP A 305 78.83 -21.23 -9.17
N TRP A 306 79.67 -22.15 -8.68
CA TRP A 306 79.94 -23.43 -9.29
C TRP A 306 79.60 -24.57 -8.36
N GLU A 307 78.86 -25.53 -8.91
CA GLU A 307 78.53 -26.79 -8.26
C GLU A 307 79.70 -27.77 -8.42
N VAL A 308 80.24 -28.25 -7.31
CA VAL A 308 81.31 -29.24 -7.24
C VAL A 308 80.72 -30.61 -6.90
N ASN A 309 80.89 -31.55 -7.82
CA ASN A 309 80.46 -32.93 -7.68
C ASN A 309 81.61 -33.88 -8.05
N ALA A 310 81.44 -35.20 -7.95
CA ALA A 310 82.50 -36.17 -8.20
C ALA A 310 82.05 -37.31 -9.10
N SER A 311 82.96 -37.79 -9.96
CA SER A 311 82.82 -39.05 -10.71
C SER A 311 83.64 -40.13 -10.02
N GLY A 312 83.04 -40.78 -9.02
CA GLY A 312 83.75 -41.70 -8.14
C GLY A 312 84.95 -41.03 -7.45
N SER A 313 86.08 -41.74 -7.36
CA SER A 313 87.35 -41.22 -6.83
C SER A 313 88.32 -40.76 -7.92
N SER A 314 87.87 -40.71 -9.18
CA SER A 314 88.72 -40.38 -10.33
C SER A 314 88.77 -38.89 -10.58
N ASP A 315 87.61 -38.22 -10.66
CA ASP A 315 87.54 -36.83 -11.15
C ASP A 315 86.61 -35.97 -10.28
N TYR A 316 86.97 -34.70 -10.07
CA TYR A 316 85.95 -33.70 -9.78
C TYR A 316 85.15 -33.40 -11.04
N THR A 317 83.88 -33.05 -10.86
CA THR A 317 83.03 -32.51 -11.93
C THR A 317 82.52 -31.14 -11.51
N ILE A 318 82.73 -30.14 -12.36
CA ILE A 318 82.33 -28.75 -12.09
C ILE A 318 81.23 -28.35 -13.06
N ALA A 319 80.14 -27.80 -12.53
CA ALA A 319 79.03 -27.28 -13.32
C ALA A 319 78.68 -25.84 -12.91
N GLY A 320 78.16 -25.05 -13.85
CA GLY A 320 77.72 -23.68 -13.62
C GLY A 320 78.23 -22.73 -14.72
N PRO A 321 78.20 -21.41 -14.50
CA PRO A 321 78.51 -20.41 -15.53
C PRO A 321 79.89 -20.64 -16.17
N GLY A 322 79.95 -20.60 -17.50
CA GLY A 322 81.16 -20.89 -18.26
C GLY A 322 81.32 -22.35 -18.69
N PHE A 323 80.51 -23.27 -18.15
CA PHE A 323 80.47 -24.68 -18.55
C PHE A 323 79.10 -25.03 -19.14
N ALA A 324 79.08 -25.60 -20.36
CA ALA A 324 77.83 -26.04 -20.99
C ALA A 324 77.22 -27.27 -20.29
N THR A 325 78.07 -28.12 -19.72
CA THR A 325 77.72 -29.32 -18.95
C THR A 325 78.73 -29.51 -17.82
N ALA A 326 78.40 -30.36 -16.84
CA ALA A 326 79.37 -30.78 -15.82
C ALA A 326 80.63 -31.34 -16.49
N THR A 327 81.79 -30.74 -16.21
CA THR A 327 83.06 -31.04 -16.88
C THR A 327 84.01 -31.68 -15.87
N ALA A 328 84.66 -32.78 -16.27
CA ALA A 328 85.61 -33.51 -15.43
C ALA A 328 86.97 -32.77 -15.38
N ASP A 329 87.47 -32.58 -14.17
CA ASP A 329 88.72 -31.88 -13.84
C ASP A 329 89.11 -30.69 -14.75
N PRO A 330 88.21 -29.71 -14.94
CA PRO A 330 88.45 -28.62 -15.88
C PRO A 330 89.55 -27.67 -15.38
N THR A 331 90.25 -27.05 -16.34
CA THR A 331 91.01 -25.84 -16.01
C THR A 331 90.04 -24.70 -15.70
N LEU A 332 90.15 -24.13 -14.50
CA LEU A 332 89.33 -23.01 -14.06
C LEU A 332 90.03 -21.69 -14.38
N TYR A 333 89.27 -20.69 -14.80
CA TYR A 333 89.76 -19.34 -15.02
C TYR A 333 89.05 -18.39 -14.06
N VAL A 334 89.83 -17.71 -13.23
CA VAL A 334 89.32 -16.82 -12.19
C VAL A 334 89.94 -15.43 -12.31
N MET A 335 89.18 -14.38 -12.02
CA MET A 335 89.63 -12.99 -12.10
C MET A 335 89.99 -12.46 -10.71
N ARG A 336 91.10 -11.73 -10.61
CA ARG A 336 91.46 -11.00 -9.38
C ARG A 336 90.35 -10.03 -8.98
N GLY A 337 90.03 -9.97 -7.69
CA GLY A 337 88.96 -9.15 -7.12
C GLY A 337 87.54 -9.72 -7.24
N PHE A 338 87.34 -10.84 -7.94
CA PHE A 338 86.03 -11.50 -8.04
C PHE A 338 85.91 -12.61 -6.98
N THR A 339 84.67 -12.93 -6.62
CA THR A 339 84.38 -14.03 -5.69
C THR A 339 83.87 -15.24 -6.44
N TYR A 340 84.38 -16.42 -6.08
CA TYR A 340 83.94 -17.69 -6.63
C TYR A 340 83.42 -18.56 -5.49
N ALA A 341 82.20 -19.08 -5.62
CA ALA A 341 81.64 -20.05 -4.69
C ALA A 341 81.78 -21.44 -5.29
N PHE A 342 82.52 -22.31 -4.60
CA PHE A 342 82.65 -23.72 -4.91
C PHE A 342 81.74 -24.49 -3.96
N ASP A 343 80.53 -24.83 -4.42
CA ASP A 343 79.58 -25.60 -3.64
C ASP A 343 79.93 -27.09 -3.68
N ASN A 344 80.56 -27.57 -2.62
CA ASN A 344 80.91 -28.97 -2.43
C ASN A 344 80.02 -29.64 -1.37
N THR A 345 78.85 -29.07 -1.05
CA THR A 345 77.96 -29.56 0.01
C THR A 345 77.46 -30.99 -0.25
N ILE A 346 77.30 -31.38 -1.51
CA ILE A 346 76.88 -32.74 -1.90
C ILE A 346 78.01 -33.77 -1.67
N GLN A 347 79.28 -33.35 -1.67
CA GLN A 347 80.45 -34.24 -1.52
C GLN A 347 81.20 -34.07 -0.19
N ALA A 348 80.57 -33.39 0.78
CA ALA A 348 81.16 -32.86 2.00
C ALA A 348 82.17 -33.77 2.72
N SER A 349 81.90 -35.07 2.82
CA SER A 349 82.75 -36.02 3.57
C SER A 349 83.62 -36.93 2.69
N ALA A 350 83.26 -37.10 1.42
CA ALA A 350 83.91 -38.07 0.53
C ALA A 350 85.02 -37.42 -0.31
N HIS A 351 84.85 -36.16 -0.70
CA HIS A 351 85.79 -35.47 -1.58
C HIS A 351 86.02 -34.01 -1.15
N PRO A 352 86.79 -33.75 -0.07
CA PRO A 352 87.06 -32.39 0.39
C PRO A 352 87.84 -31.57 -0.63
N PHE A 353 87.26 -30.45 -1.07
CA PHE A 353 87.83 -29.56 -2.09
C PHE A 353 88.83 -28.58 -1.46
N ARG A 354 90.02 -28.45 -2.04
CA ARG A 354 91.05 -27.53 -1.54
C ARG A 354 91.77 -26.83 -2.68
N ILE A 355 92.03 -25.53 -2.52
CA ILE A 355 92.94 -24.77 -3.39
C ILE A 355 94.35 -24.82 -2.79
N GLN A 356 95.37 -24.99 -3.64
CA GLN A 356 96.76 -25.18 -3.25
C GLN A 356 97.74 -24.59 -4.27
N SER A 357 98.92 -24.21 -3.83
CA SER A 357 99.96 -23.55 -4.66
C SER A 357 100.88 -24.53 -5.39
N SER A 358 100.83 -25.82 -5.06
CA SER A 358 101.56 -26.90 -5.73
C SER A 358 100.66 -28.11 -5.97
N GLN A 359 100.99 -28.95 -6.97
CA GLN A 359 100.18 -30.10 -7.35
C GLN A 359 100.31 -31.30 -6.39
N GLY A 360 99.31 -32.18 -6.41
CA GLY A 360 99.29 -33.46 -5.70
C GLY A 360 98.78 -33.38 -4.27
N LEU A 361 98.58 -34.55 -3.64
CA LEU A 361 97.99 -34.66 -2.30
C LEU A 361 98.75 -33.91 -1.20
N SER A 362 100.08 -33.81 -1.34
CA SER A 362 100.99 -33.08 -0.46
C SER A 362 101.18 -31.60 -0.85
N GLY A 363 100.34 -31.08 -1.75
CA GLY A 363 100.39 -29.68 -2.18
C GLY A 363 100.18 -28.71 -1.02
N THR A 364 100.85 -27.55 -1.08
CA THR A 364 100.76 -26.54 -0.02
C THR A 364 99.42 -25.82 -0.10
N PRO A 365 98.56 -25.88 0.94
CA PRO A 365 97.27 -25.20 0.93
C PRO A 365 97.42 -23.71 0.67
N TYR A 366 96.53 -23.16 -0.16
CA TYR A 366 96.40 -21.72 -0.37
C TYR A 366 95.07 -21.30 0.25
N THR A 367 95.10 -20.40 1.24
CA THR A 367 93.91 -20.00 2.02
C THR A 367 93.58 -18.51 1.89
N ASP A 368 94.43 -17.73 1.23
CA ASP A 368 94.25 -16.28 1.15
C ASP A 368 93.01 -15.93 0.33
N GLY A 369 92.17 -15.07 0.91
CA GLY A 369 90.89 -14.66 0.33
C GLY A 369 89.76 -15.70 0.48
N GLN A 370 89.96 -16.80 1.20
CA GLN A 370 88.93 -17.83 1.39
C GLN A 370 88.07 -17.61 2.64
N THR A 371 86.79 -17.92 2.51
CA THR A 371 85.85 -18.12 3.63
C THR A 371 84.98 -19.35 3.37
N GLY A 372 84.23 -19.82 4.37
CA GLY A 372 83.46 -21.05 4.25
C GLY A 372 84.33 -22.30 4.41
N SER A 373 84.00 -23.38 3.70
CA SER A 373 84.72 -24.65 3.82
C SER A 373 84.73 -25.45 2.52
N GLY A 374 85.86 -26.11 2.25
CA GLY A 374 86.00 -27.08 1.16
C GLY A 374 85.15 -28.34 1.28
N THR A 375 84.53 -28.56 2.44
CA THR A 375 83.53 -29.63 2.68
C THR A 375 82.08 -29.10 2.66
N ALA A 376 81.90 -27.82 2.37
CA ALA A 376 80.60 -27.18 2.19
C ALA A 376 80.73 -26.24 1.00
N VAL A 377 80.23 -25.01 1.09
CA VAL A 377 80.55 -23.97 0.11
C VAL A 377 81.85 -23.28 0.52
N LEU A 378 82.86 -23.34 -0.35
CA LEU A 378 84.08 -22.55 -0.24
C LEU A 378 83.92 -21.29 -1.06
N TYR A 379 83.95 -20.13 -0.41
CA TYR A 379 83.98 -18.85 -1.09
C TYR A 379 85.43 -18.39 -1.21
N TRP A 380 85.82 -17.95 -2.39
CA TRP A 380 87.15 -17.42 -2.62
C TRP A 380 87.08 -16.09 -3.36
N THR A 381 87.35 -15.01 -2.63
CA THR A 381 87.59 -13.70 -3.22
C THR A 381 89.06 -13.64 -3.63
N VAL A 382 89.32 -13.68 -4.93
CA VAL A 382 90.69 -13.82 -5.46
C VAL A 382 91.51 -12.58 -5.11
N PRO A 383 92.58 -12.70 -4.30
CA PRO A 383 93.42 -11.56 -3.94
C PRO A 383 94.09 -10.92 -5.17
N MET A 384 94.35 -9.61 -5.11
CA MET A 384 95.03 -8.90 -6.20
C MET A 384 96.50 -9.33 -6.39
N ASP A 385 97.10 -9.93 -5.37
CA ASP A 385 98.46 -10.49 -5.37
C ASP A 385 98.48 -12.03 -5.51
N ALA A 386 97.34 -12.65 -5.81
CA ALA A 386 97.26 -14.10 -6.00
C ALA A 386 98.22 -14.58 -7.11
N PRO A 387 98.89 -15.74 -6.95
CA PRO A 387 99.74 -16.33 -7.99
C PRO A 387 98.97 -16.57 -9.29
N ASN A 388 99.62 -16.42 -10.45
CA ASN A 388 99.00 -16.65 -11.76
C ASN A 388 98.49 -18.09 -11.95
N THR A 389 99.07 -19.05 -11.22
CA THR A 389 98.71 -20.46 -11.29
C THR A 389 98.56 -21.01 -9.89
N LEU A 390 97.37 -21.55 -9.62
CA LEU A 390 97.05 -22.35 -8.46
C LEU A 390 96.45 -23.67 -8.94
N TYR A 391 96.16 -24.58 -8.01
CA TYR A 391 95.54 -25.86 -8.30
C TYR A 391 94.39 -26.10 -7.34
N TYR A 392 93.34 -26.79 -7.77
CA TYR A 392 92.40 -27.40 -6.84
C TYR A 392 92.66 -28.91 -6.77
N GLN A 393 92.43 -29.49 -5.60
CA GLN A 393 92.77 -30.87 -5.29
C GLN A 393 91.80 -31.43 -4.26
N CYS A 394 91.35 -32.67 -4.47
CA CYS A 394 90.69 -33.45 -3.43
C CYS A 394 91.74 -33.87 -2.40
N THR A 395 91.52 -33.60 -1.13
CA THR A 395 92.53 -33.91 -0.10
C THR A 395 92.73 -35.41 0.14
N LEU A 396 91.84 -36.26 -0.39
CA LEU A 396 91.86 -37.72 -0.22
C LEU A 396 92.27 -38.48 -1.48
N HIS A 397 91.93 -37.96 -2.66
CA HIS A 397 92.11 -38.65 -3.93
C HIS A 397 93.03 -37.86 -4.85
N ALA A 398 94.17 -38.46 -5.21
CA ALA A 398 95.20 -37.79 -6.01
C ALA A 398 94.69 -37.43 -7.42
N ALA A 399 93.85 -38.28 -8.01
CA ALA A 399 93.38 -38.10 -9.39
C ALA A 399 92.45 -36.87 -9.55
N MET A 400 91.73 -36.48 -8.49
CA MET A 400 90.77 -35.38 -8.53
C MET A 400 91.47 -34.03 -8.31
N GLN A 401 92.01 -33.49 -9.39
CA GLN A 401 92.74 -32.23 -9.37
C GLN A 401 92.64 -31.50 -10.69
N GLY A 402 92.81 -30.17 -10.65
CA GLY A 402 92.93 -29.38 -11.86
C GLY A 402 93.68 -28.08 -11.62
N THR A 403 93.89 -27.35 -12.71
CA THR A 403 94.62 -26.08 -12.70
C THR A 403 93.64 -24.93 -12.58
N ILE A 404 94.00 -23.94 -11.77
CA ILE A 404 93.33 -22.64 -11.70
C ILE A 404 94.27 -21.60 -12.30
N ASN A 405 93.86 -21.02 -13.42
CA ASN A 405 94.51 -19.87 -14.03
C ASN A 405 93.91 -18.58 -13.46
N VAL A 406 94.72 -17.85 -12.69
CA VAL A 406 94.35 -16.55 -12.15
C VAL A 406 94.73 -15.47 -13.15
N ILE A 407 93.71 -14.78 -13.67
CA ILE A 407 93.84 -13.75 -14.70
C ILE A 407 93.37 -12.38 -14.16
N GLY A 408 93.67 -11.32 -14.92
CA GLY A 408 93.28 -9.94 -14.59
C GLY A 408 94.25 -9.25 -13.66
#